data_AF-A0A7W2SC47-F1
#
_entry.id   AF-A0A7W2SC47-F1
#
_cell.length_a   1.000
_cell.length_b   1.000
_cell.length_c   1.000
_cell.angle_alpha   90.00
_cell.angle_beta   90.00
_cell.angle_gamma   90.00
#
_symmetry.space_group_name_H-M   'P 1'
#
loop_
_entity.id
_entity.type
_entity.pdbx_description
1 polymer ?
#
loop_
_entity_poly.entity_id
_entity_poly.type
_entity_poly.pdbx_seq_one_letter_code
_entity_poly.pdbx_strand_id
1 'polypeptide(L)'
;MLALLKKHPLIFFIVGLITGLLIWGFWPQPIMVEGIAAKYAPMTVSIEEEGRTRLIDRYVISASVDGVTCRQQLKVGDTVKQGQVLLGITPLQSQVLDSRSRNQAQAQVAAAKSALHAAQEQANAASASAQLASNELTRLQPLMAQALISREAFDKAQTQVQTTAASKRSANFSVEVAKYELEAAGTALQYSAAVDSKEPTERVQVRSPINGKILKVVSACEGPVRTGDPLLEVGDPSALEIEVDVLSADAVKIKSGMKVLFDRWGGDKPLEGRVRIVEPVGFTKVSALGVEEQRVLIISDFVSRAELWNLLGDGYRVEANFILWQQENVLQIPASSLFRYKGGWAVFIIESDLAVRREVKIGQRNGLIAQILEGINKGELVINHPSDEVDDGKRVEVRLFE
;
A
#
# COMPACT_ATOMS: atom_id res chain seq x y z
N MET A 1 -25.23 16.03 84.18
CA MET A 1 -25.26 16.16 82.70
C MET A 1 -26.67 16.46 82.16
N LEU A 2 -27.77 15.93 82.74
CA LEU A 2 -29.14 16.27 82.33
C LEU A 2 -29.66 17.67 82.75
N ALA A 3 -29.00 18.36 83.70
CA ALA A 3 -29.45 19.67 84.19
C ALA A 3 -29.04 20.86 83.31
N LEU A 4 -28.05 20.70 82.42
CA LEU A 4 -27.67 21.69 81.40
C LEU A 4 -28.54 21.59 80.13
N LEU A 5 -29.20 20.45 79.89
CA LEU A 5 -30.04 20.22 78.70
C LEU A 5 -31.28 21.13 78.65
N LYS A 6 -31.77 21.62 79.79
CA LYS A 6 -33.02 22.39 79.86
C LYS A 6 -32.84 23.91 79.71
N LYS A 7 -31.63 24.45 79.87
CA LYS A 7 -31.40 25.91 79.97
C LYS A 7 -30.95 26.59 78.66
N HIS A 8 -30.48 25.84 77.66
CA HIS A 8 -30.03 26.42 76.37
C HIS A 8 -30.36 25.52 75.15
N PRO A 9 -31.65 25.30 74.83
CA PRO A 9 -32.05 24.49 73.66
C PRO A 9 -31.54 25.08 72.34
N LEU A 10 -31.36 26.40 72.30
CA LEU A 10 -30.87 27.13 71.12
C LEU A 10 -29.43 26.76 70.74
N ILE A 11 -28.56 26.49 71.72
CA ILE A 11 -27.15 26.17 71.46
C ILE A 11 -27.03 24.79 70.82
N PHE A 12 -27.81 23.80 71.27
CA PHE A 12 -27.84 22.48 70.65
C PHE A 12 -28.45 22.52 69.25
N PHE A 13 -29.46 23.37 69.02
CA PHE A 13 -30.02 23.58 67.68
C PHE A 13 -28.97 24.19 66.74
N ILE A 14 -28.21 25.19 67.20
CA ILE A 14 -27.13 25.81 66.43
C ILE A 14 -25.99 24.82 66.18
N VAL A 15 -25.56 24.04 67.17
CA VAL A 15 -24.51 23.02 66.99
C VAL A 15 -24.97 21.95 66.01
N GLY A 16 -26.22 21.47 66.13
CA GLY A 16 -26.81 20.52 65.19
C GLY A 16 -26.97 21.07 63.77
N LEU A 17 -27.29 22.36 63.64
CA LEU A 17 -27.36 23.05 62.36
C LEU A 17 -25.97 23.22 61.73
N ILE A 18 -24.95 23.57 62.53
CA ILE A 18 -23.57 23.70 62.08
C ILE A 18 -22.99 22.35 61.69
N THR A 19 -23.20 21.28 62.48
CA THR A 19 -22.78 19.93 62.08
C THR A 19 -23.54 19.46 60.85
N GLY A 20 -24.84 19.74 60.74
CA GLY A 20 -25.62 19.44 59.54
C GLY A 20 -25.10 20.17 58.29
N LEU A 21 -24.80 21.46 58.40
CA LEU A 21 -24.23 22.27 57.32
C LEU A 21 -22.79 21.87 56.97
N LEU A 22 -21.98 21.47 57.94
CA LEU A 22 -20.64 20.94 57.70
C LEU A 22 -20.69 19.57 57.01
N ILE A 23 -21.57 18.67 57.44
CA ILE A 23 -21.78 17.36 56.79
C ILE A 23 -22.29 17.58 55.36
N TRP A 24 -23.21 18.53 55.16
CA TRP A 24 -23.74 18.84 53.83
C TRP A 24 -22.71 19.54 52.92
N GLY A 25 -21.95 20.49 53.45
CA GLY A 25 -20.92 21.23 52.70
C GLY A 25 -19.68 20.41 52.37
N PHE A 26 -19.35 19.39 53.17
CA PHE A 26 -18.27 18.44 52.89
C PHE A 26 -18.76 17.14 52.25
N TRP A 27 -20.05 17.06 51.86
CA TRP A 27 -20.54 15.88 51.15
C TRP A 27 -19.86 15.81 49.79
N PRO A 28 -19.13 14.72 49.46
CA PRO A 28 -18.43 14.63 48.18
C PRO A 28 -19.40 14.78 47.02
N GLN A 29 -19.16 15.79 46.18
CA GLN A 29 -19.90 15.98 44.95
C GLN A 29 -19.54 14.89 43.94
N PRO A 30 -20.51 14.39 43.16
CA PRO A 30 -20.23 13.38 42.15
C PRO A 30 -19.38 13.98 41.03
N ILE A 31 -18.42 13.20 40.54
CA ILE A 31 -17.59 13.58 39.40
C ILE A 31 -18.39 13.30 38.13
N MET A 32 -18.50 14.29 37.25
CA MET A 32 -19.15 14.11 35.95
C MET A 32 -18.29 13.25 35.04
N VAL A 33 -18.84 12.13 34.57
CA VAL A 33 -18.12 11.18 33.71
C VAL A 33 -18.98 10.76 32.53
N GLU A 34 -18.32 10.42 31.43
CA GLU A 34 -18.98 9.84 30.26
C GLU A 34 -19.01 8.32 30.38
N GLY A 35 -20.20 7.73 30.35
CA GLY A 35 -20.38 6.28 30.40
C GLY A 35 -20.62 5.69 29.02
N ILE A 36 -19.88 4.63 28.67
CA ILE A 36 -20.04 3.88 27.43
C ILE A 36 -20.24 2.39 27.74
N ALA A 37 -21.24 1.77 27.12
CA ALA A 37 -21.51 0.35 27.32
C ALA A 37 -20.53 -0.54 26.51
N ALA A 38 -19.96 -1.56 27.16
CA ALA A 38 -19.20 -2.58 26.48
C ALA A 38 -20.09 -3.38 25.53
N LYS A 39 -19.73 -3.42 24.24
CA LYS A 39 -20.55 -4.06 23.21
C LYS A 39 -19.74 -4.99 22.34
N TYR A 40 -20.44 -5.95 21.76
CA TYR A 40 -19.91 -6.78 20.70
C TYR A 40 -20.04 -6.06 19.37
N ALA A 41 -18.94 -5.96 18.63
CA ALA A 41 -18.93 -5.38 17.29
C ALA A 41 -17.73 -5.91 16.48
N PRO A 42 -17.72 -5.71 15.16
CA PRO A 42 -16.58 -6.06 14.34
C PRO A 42 -15.39 -5.18 14.68
N MET A 43 -14.21 -5.79 14.64
CA MET A 43 -12.94 -5.12 14.86
C MET A 43 -11.93 -5.57 13.81
N THR A 44 -11.24 -4.58 13.25
CA THR A 44 -10.15 -4.78 12.31
C THR A 44 -8.93 -4.03 12.84
N VAL A 45 -7.80 -4.72 12.88
CA VAL A 45 -6.48 -4.13 13.09
C VAL A 45 -5.79 -4.11 11.73
N SER A 46 -5.47 -2.92 11.26
CA SER A 46 -4.77 -2.70 10.00
C SER A 46 -3.54 -1.81 10.21
N ILE A 47 -2.63 -1.89 9.25
CA ILE A 47 -1.64 -0.84 9.00
C ILE A 47 -2.17 -0.03 7.82
N GLU A 48 -2.29 1.28 8.01
CA GLU A 48 -2.75 2.23 7.00
C GLU A 48 -1.55 3.01 6.48
N GLU A 49 -1.30 2.96 5.18
CA GLU A 49 -0.18 3.64 4.52
C GLU A 49 -0.62 4.21 3.18
N GLU A 50 0.03 5.29 2.75
CA GLU A 50 -0.22 5.89 1.44
C GLU A 50 0.51 5.11 0.34
N GLY A 51 -0.20 4.77 -0.73
CA GLY A 51 0.33 4.10 -1.89
C GLY A 51 -0.01 4.82 -3.19
N ARG A 52 0.50 4.26 -4.28
CA ARG A 52 0.17 4.72 -5.64
C ARG A 52 0.00 3.56 -6.58
N THR A 53 -0.85 3.73 -7.58
CA THR A 53 -0.91 2.82 -8.72
C THR A 53 0.38 2.92 -9.52
N ARG A 54 0.79 1.79 -10.07
CA ARG A 54 1.97 1.65 -10.92
C ARG A 54 1.63 0.69 -12.05
N LEU A 55 2.06 1.02 -13.25
CA LEU A 55 2.02 0.09 -14.37
C LEU A 55 3.00 -1.05 -14.16
N ILE A 56 2.54 -2.27 -14.43
CA ILE A 56 3.40 -3.46 -14.43
C ILE A 56 4.48 -3.31 -15.50
N ASP A 57 4.05 -2.93 -16.70
CA ASP A 57 4.89 -2.84 -17.90
C ASP A 57 4.88 -1.41 -18.45
N ARG A 58 6.04 -0.75 -18.43
CA ARG A 58 6.25 0.60 -18.96
C ARG A 58 7.32 0.59 -20.04
N TYR A 59 6.99 1.11 -21.21
CA TYR A 59 7.92 1.21 -22.34
C TYR A 59 8.31 2.67 -22.57
N VAL A 60 9.60 2.94 -22.45
CA VAL A 60 10.19 4.23 -22.87
C VAL A 60 10.56 4.10 -24.34
N ILE A 61 9.91 4.89 -25.19
CA ILE A 61 10.18 4.92 -26.61
C ILE A 61 11.25 5.97 -26.88
N SER A 62 12.40 5.51 -27.34
CA SER A 62 13.56 6.35 -27.63
C SER A 62 13.76 6.60 -29.13
N ALA A 63 14.56 7.60 -29.47
CA ALA A 63 14.99 7.83 -30.83
C ALA A 63 15.90 6.69 -31.33
N SER A 64 15.58 6.14 -32.49
CA SER A 64 16.36 5.06 -33.12
C SER A 64 17.56 5.56 -33.91
N VAL A 65 17.56 6.84 -34.30
CA VAL A 65 18.61 7.48 -35.11
C VAL A 65 18.77 8.94 -34.71
N ASP A 66 19.95 9.49 -34.97
CA ASP A 66 20.21 10.91 -34.86
C ASP A 66 19.44 11.67 -35.95
N GLY A 67 18.67 12.68 -35.57
CA GLY A 67 17.75 13.31 -36.50
C GLY A 67 16.99 14.49 -35.93
N VAL A 68 15.99 14.93 -36.69
CA VAL A 68 14.99 15.90 -36.25
C VAL A 68 13.64 15.20 -36.21
N THR A 69 12.97 15.25 -35.07
CA THR A 69 11.60 14.73 -34.92
C THR A 69 10.61 15.60 -35.68
N CYS A 70 9.61 14.98 -36.31
CA CYS A 70 8.49 15.70 -36.90
C CYS A 70 7.46 16.12 -35.85
N ARG A 71 6.70 17.17 -36.14
CA ARG A 71 5.58 17.60 -35.30
C ARG A 71 4.49 16.53 -35.30
N GLN A 72 4.32 15.88 -34.17
CA GLN A 72 3.30 14.87 -34.00
C GLN A 72 2.18 15.38 -33.08
N GLN A 73 0.92 15.11 -33.45
CA GLN A 73 -0.25 15.56 -32.69
C GLN A 73 -0.60 14.65 -31.50
N LEU A 74 0.29 13.73 -31.13
CA LEU A 74 0.08 12.78 -30.04
C LEU A 74 0.03 13.50 -28.68
N LYS A 75 -0.97 13.16 -27.88
CA LYS A 75 -1.18 13.69 -26.53
C LYS A 75 -1.17 12.57 -25.50
N VAL A 76 -0.85 12.94 -24.27
CA VAL A 76 -1.02 12.06 -23.12
C VAL A 76 -2.49 11.63 -23.04
N GLY A 77 -2.73 10.33 -22.89
CA GLY A 77 -4.05 9.71 -22.88
C GLY A 77 -4.53 9.14 -24.22
N ASP A 78 -3.86 9.46 -25.33
CA ASP A 78 -4.18 8.88 -26.63
C ASP A 78 -3.96 7.37 -26.62
N THR A 79 -4.89 6.64 -27.25
CA THR A 79 -4.80 5.18 -27.39
C THR A 79 -3.95 4.83 -28.60
N VAL A 80 -3.05 3.87 -28.42
CA VAL A 80 -2.13 3.41 -29.47
C VAL A 80 -2.24 1.90 -29.64
N LYS A 81 -2.10 1.43 -30.87
CA LYS A 81 -2.03 0.00 -31.20
C LYS A 81 -0.58 -0.43 -31.41
N GLN A 82 -0.29 -1.71 -31.13
CA GLN A 82 0.99 -2.29 -31.45
C GLN A 82 1.30 -2.12 -32.95
N GLY A 83 2.52 -1.68 -33.28
CA GLY A 83 2.96 -1.39 -34.64
C GLY A 83 2.47 -0.06 -35.23
N GLN A 84 1.57 0.66 -34.54
CA GLN A 84 1.15 1.99 -34.96
C GLN A 84 2.34 2.94 -35.00
N VAL A 85 2.47 3.70 -36.09
CA VAL A 85 3.48 4.76 -36.21
C VAL A 85 3.14 5.84 -35.19
N LEU A 86 4.06 6.05 -34.26
CA LEU A 86 3.95 7.09 -33.26
C LEU A 86 4.49 8.38 -33.83
N LEU A 87 5.72 8.41 -34.32
CA LEU A 87 6.35 9.60 -34.91
C LEU A 87 7.38 9.24 -35.98
N GLY A 88 7.71 10.22 -36.81
CA GLY A 88 8.79 10.12 -37.78
C GLY A 88 10.02 10.91 -37.33
N ILE A 89 11.20 10.30 -37.48
CA ILE A 89 12.47 11.00 -37.36
C ILE A 89 13.01 11.20 -38.76
N THR A 90 13.29 12.45 -39.12
CA THR A 90 14.06 12.76 -40.32
C THR A 90 15.53 12.65 -39.92
N PRO A 91 16.25 11.61 -40.34
CA PRO A 91 17.63 11.45 -39.94
C PRO A 91 18.43 12.62 -40.49
N LEU A 92 19.36 13.14 -39.70
CA LEU A 92 20.32 14.11 -40.21
C LEU A 92 21.07 13.41 -41.35
N GLN A 93 21.15 14.05 -42.52
CA GLN A 93 21.99 13.53 -43.60
C GLN A 93 23.40 13.42 -43.02
N SER A 94 23.84 12.18 -42.79
CA SER A 94 25.20 11.91 -42.39
C SER A 94 26.07 12.34 -43.57
N GLN A 95 26.70 13.50 -43.45
CA GLN A 95 27.95 13.67 -44.16
C GLN A 95 28.89 12.64 -43.55
N VAL A 96 29.52 11.86 -44.43
CA VAL A 96 30.62 10.92 -44.20
C VAL A 96 30.20 9.45 -44.06
N LEU A 97 30.46 8.75 -45.17
CA LEU A 97 30.74 7.32 -45.34
C LEU A 97 31.87 6.82 -44.40
N ASP A 98 31.80 7.08 -43.10
CA ASP A 98 32.84 6.66 -42.17
C ASP A 98 32.65 5.16 -41.87
N SER A 99 33.55 4.35 -42.43
CA SER A 99 33.68 2.93 -42.11
C SER A 99 33.65 2.66 -40.60
N ARG A 100 34.15 3.59 -39.77
CA ARG A 100 34.10 3.51 -38.32
C ARG A 100 32.67 3.58 -37.78
N SER A 101 31.85 4.52 -38.24
CA SER A 101 30.45 4.65 -37.82
C SER A 101 29.63 3.42 -38.19
N ARG A 102 29.84 2.88 -39.40
CA ARG A 102 29.21 1.62 -39.82
C ARG A 102 29.67 0.44 -38.97
N ASN A 103 30.97 0.32 -38.71
CA ASN A 103 31.53 -0.73 -37.85
C ASN A 103 30.99 -0.62 -36.42
N GLN A 104 30.83 0.60 -35.90
CA GLN A 104 30.23 0.85 -34.59
C GLN A 104 28.74 0.42 -34.56
N ALA A 105 27.95 0.81 -35.56
CA ALA A 105 26.55 0.38 -35.66
C ALA A 105 26.42 -1.14 -35.81
N GLN A 106 27.32 -1.77 -36.57
CA GLN A 106 27.35 -3.23 -36.71
C GLN A 106 27.74 -3.93 -35.41
N ALA A 107 28.69 -3.37 -34.64
CA ALA A 107 29.02 -3.83 -33.31
C ALA A 107 27.83 -3.68 -32.35
N GLN A 108 27.08 -2.58 -32.45
CA GLN A 108 25.86 -2.34 -31.65
C GLN A 108 24.78 -3.38 -31.95
N VAL A 109 24.53 -3.71 -33.22
CA VAL A 109 23.60 -4.78 -33.62
C VAL A 109 24.06 -6.14 -33.09
N ALA A 110 25.35 -6.46 -33.20
CA ALA A 110 25.89 -7.72 -32.67
C ALA A 110 25.75 -7.81 -31.14
N ALA A 111 25.97 -6.70 -30.43
CA ALA A 111 25.75 -6.59 -28.98
C ALA A 111 24.27 -6.76 -28.62
N ALA A 112 23.36 -6.05 -29.30
CA ALA A 112 21.91 -6.16 -29.07
C ALA A 112 21.38 -7.57 -29.37
N LYS A 113 21.90 -8.23 -30.41
CA LYS A 113 21.56 -9.63 -30.72
C LYS A 113 22.02 -10.58 -29.62
N SER A 114 23.21 -10.35 -29.06
CA SER A 114 23.72 -11.13 -27.94
C SER A 114 22.92 -10.89 -26.66
N ALA A 115 22.50 -9.65 -26.41
CA ALA A 115 21.64 -9.28 -25.29
C ALA A 115 20.25 -9.94 -25.41
N LEU A 116 19.65 -9.94 -26.60
CA LEU A 116 18.39 -10.66 -26.86
C LEU A 116 18.54 -12.16 -26.60
N HIS A 117 19.62 -12.78 -27.06
CA HIS A 117 19.87 -14.19 -26.78
C HIS A 117 20.00 -14.45 -25.27
N ALA A 118 20.75 -13.63 -24.55
CA ALA A 118 20.88 -13.75 -23.09
C ALA A 118 19.53 -13.58 -22.37
N ALA A 119 18.72 -12.60 -22.78
CA ALA A 119 17.37 -12.39 -22.24
C ALA A 119 16.46 -13.60 -22.51
N GLN A 120 16.55 -14.22 -23.70
CA GLN A 120 15.77 -15.38 -24.06
C GLN A 120 16.15 -16.60 -23.21
N GLU A 121 17.43 -16.83 -22.97
CA GLU A 121 17.89 -17.90 -22.08
C GLU A 121 17.45 -17.66 -20.63
N GLN A 122 17.49 -16.42 -20.16
CA GLN A 122 16.98 -16.07 -18.84
C GLN A 122 15.47 -16.31 -18.72
N ALA A 123 14.69 -15.96 -19.75
CA ALA A 123 13.25 -16.23 -19.80
C ALA A 123 12.94 -17.73 -19.83
N ASN A 124 13.75 -18.53 -20.52
CA ASN A 124 13.64 -19.99 -20.53
C ASN A 124 13.89 -20.56 -19.12
N ALA A 125 14.94 -20.11 -18.43
CA ALA A 125 15.26 -20.54 -17.07
C ALA A 125 14.17 -20.14 -16.05
N ALA A 126 13.65 -18.92 -16.15
CA ALA A 126 12.55 -18.44 -15.31
C ALA A 126 11.26 -19.23 -15.58
N SER A 127 10.98 -19.56 -16.85
CA SER A 127 9.84 -20.39 -17.24
C SER A 127 9.93 -21.81 -16.69
N ALA A 128 11.10 -22.44 -16.75
CA ALA A 128 11.33 -23.76 -16.17
C ALA A 128 11.15 -23.75 -14.64
N SER A 129 11.66 -22.71 -13.97
CA SER A 129 11.53 -22.53 -12.52
C SER A 129 10.07 -22.35 -12.09
N ALA A 130 9.29 -21.55 -12.84
CA ALA A 130 7.86 -21.37 -12.60
C ALA A 130 7.07 -22.66 -12.82
N GLN A 131 7.41 -23.44 -13.85
CA GLN A 131 6.78 -24.74 -14.10
C GLN A 131 7.06 -25.74 -12.97
N LEU A 132 8.30 -25.79 -12.49
CA LEU A 132 8.68 -26.64 -11.36
C LEU A 132 7.89 -26.30 -10.10
N ALA A 133 7.83 -25.01 -9.74
CA ALA A 133 7.08 -24.55 -8.58
C ALA A 133 5.58 -24.87 -8.71
N SER A 134 4.99 -24.67 -9.89
CA SER A 134 3.57 -24.98 -10.14
C SER A 134 3.30 -26.48 -10.00
N ASN A 135 4.15 -27.33 -10.57
CA ASN A 135 4.01 -28.78 -10.48
C ASN A 135 4.12 -29.27 -9.02
N GLU A 136 4.99 -28.64 -8.23
CA GLU A 136 5.14 -28.95 -6.81
C GLU A 136 3.87 -28.58 -6.04
N LEU A 137 3.33 -27.38 -6.23
CA LEU A 137 2.08 -26.96 -5.57
C LEU A 137 0.92 -27.89 -5.93
N THR A 138 0.79 -28.29 -7.19
CA THR A 138 -0.22 -29.26 -7.65
C THR A 138 -0.06 -30.62 -6.95
N ARG A 139 1.17 -31.06 -6.68
CA ARG A 139 1.44 -32.31 -5.94
C ARG A 139 1.08 -32.18 -4.45
N LEU A 140 1.29 -31.01 -3.86
CA LEU A 140 1.04 -30.75 -2.44
C LEU A 140 -0.44 -30.46 -2.12
N GLN A 141 -1.24 -29.96 -3.06
CA GLN A 141 -2.67 -29.71 -2.87
C GLN A 141 -3.47 -30.90 -2.32
N PRO A 142 -3.41 -32.12 -2.92
CA PRO A 142 -4.14 -33.27 -2.38
C PRO A 142 -3.61 -33.71 -1.01
N LEU A 143 -2.31 -33.54 -0.74
CA LEU A 143 -1.71 -33.89 0.54
C LEU A 143 -2.15 -32.94 1.66
N MET A 144 -2.31 -31.65 1.36
CA MET A 144 -2.86 -30.67 2.30
C MET A 144 -4.33 -30.96 2.60
N ALA A 145 -5.12 -31.33 1.59
CA ALA A 145 -6.53 -31.69 1.77
C ALA A 145 -6.71 -32.93 2.67
N GLN A 146 -5.73 -33.84 2.66
CA GLN A 146 -5.66 -35.02 3.52
C GLN A 146 -4.94 -34.75 4.86
N ALA A 147 -4.54 -33.51 5.13
CA ALA A 147 -3.76 -33.11 6.31
C ALA A 147 -2.43 -33.88 6.49
N LEU A 148 -1.81 -34.33 5.39
CA LEU A 148 -0.53 -35.07 5.39
C LEU A 148 0.71 -34.16 5.37
N ILE A 149 0.53 -32.84 5.18
CA ILE A 149 1.59 -31.84 5.22
C ILE A 149 1.19 -30.67 6.14
N SER A 150 2.18 -29.92 6.63
CA SER A 150 1.91 -28.72 7.40
C SER A 150 1.36 -27.60 6.51
N ARG A 151 0.51 -26.75 7.11
CA ARG A 151 0.00 -25.53 6.46
C ARG A 151 1.13 -24.62 6.00
N GLU A 152 2.19 -24.50 6.82
CA GLU A 152 3.38 -23.73 6.48
C GLU A 152 4.07 -24.25 5.20
N ALA A 153 4.22 -25.57 5.04
CA ALA A 153 4.83 -26.14 3.84
C ALA A 153 3.99 -25.85 2.58
N PHE A 154 2.66 -25.93 2.71
CA PHE A 154 1.74 -25.60 1.62
C PHE A 154 1.79 -24.10 1.26
N ASP A 155 1.73 -23.22 2.26
CA ASP A 155 1.80 -21.77 2.07
C ASP A 155 3.13 -21.36 1.42
N LYS A 156 4.25 -21.97 1.83
CA LYS A 156 5.56 -21.75 1.21
C LYS A 156 5.58 -22.15 -0.28
N ALA A 157 4.99 -23.28 -0.62
CA ALA A 157 4.89 -23.72 -2.02
C ALA A 157 3.99 -22.77 -2.83
N GLN A 158 2.90 -22.28 -2.25
CA GLN A 158 2.03 -21.29 -2.89
C GLN A 158 2.78 -19.98 -3.16
N THR A 159 3.51 -19.45 -2.17
CA THR A 159 4.35 -18.26 -2.36
C THR A 159 5.41 -18.50 -3.44
N GLN A 160 6.04 -19.69 -3.49
CA GLN A 160 7.02 -20.02 -4.52
C GLN A 160 6.44 -19.98 -5.94
N VAL A 161 5.19 -20.43 -6.13
CA VAL A 161 4.50 -20.29 -7.43
C VAL A 161 4.31 -18.82 -7.78
N GLN A 162 3.86 -18.00 -6.84
CA GLN A 162 3.62 -16.58 -7.08
C GLN A 162 4.90 -15.83 -7.44
N THR A 163 5.99 -16.07 -6.71
CA THR A 163 7.28 -15.40 -6.96
C THR A 163 7.91 -15.84 -8.28
N THR A 164 7.89 -17.14 -8.59
CA THR A 164 8.44 -17.64 -9.86
C THR A 164 7.59 -17.25 -11.07
N ALA A 165 6.26 -17.17 -10.92
CA ALA A 165 5.38 -16.65 -11.97
C ALA A 165 5.68 -15.17 -12.25
N ALA A 166 5.90 -14.35 -11.21
CA ALA A 166 6.30 -12.95 -11.38
C ALA A 166 7.68 -12.84 -12.05
N SER A 167 8.65 -13.65 -11.63
CA SER A 167 9.99 -13.69 -12.26
C SER A 167 9.92 -14.08 -13.74
N LYS A 168 9.10 -15.08 -14.10
CA LYS A 168 8.84 -15.45 -15.50
C LYS A 168 8.28 -14.28 -16.30
N ARG A 169 7.28 -13.56 -15.77
CA ARG A 169 6.70 -12.38 -16.44
C ARG A 169 7.77 -11.31 -16.69
N SER A 170 8.55 -10.98 -15.66
CA SER A 170 9.64 -9.99 -15.78
C SER A 170 10.69 -10.41 -16.82
N ALA A 171 11.11 -11.67 -16.83
CA ALA A 171 12.08 -12.16 -17.81
C ALA A 171 11.52 -12.14 -19.25
N ASN A 172 10.25 -12.47 -19.44
CA ASN A 172 9.57 -12.34 -20.74
C ASN A 172 9.52 -10.87 -21.20
N PHE A 173 9.25 -9.94 -20.28
CA PHE A 173 9.27 -8.51 -20.59
C PHE A 173 10.68 -8.06 -21.02
N SER A 174 11.73 -8.53 -20.35
CA SER A 174 13.12 -8.25 -20.76
C SER A 174 13.44 -8.76 -22.18
N VAL A 175 12.86 -9.89 -22.59
CA VAL A 175 12.98 -10.37 -23.98
C VAL A 175 12.34 -9.40 -24.96
N GLU A 176 11.14 -8.91 -24.66
CA GLU A 176 10.46 -7.92 -25.52
C GLU A 176 11.28 -6.62 -25.63
N VAL A 177 11.79 -6.10 -24.52
CA VAL A 177 12.69 -4.93 -24.52
C VAL A 177 13.91 -5.18 -25.42
N ALA A 178 14.59 -6.31 -25.25
CA ALA A 178 15.78 -6.64 -26.03
C ALA A 178 15.49 -6.82 -27.53
N LYS A 179 14.28 -7.28 -27.91
CA LYS A 179 13.85 -7.32 -29.32
C LYS A 179 13.75 -5.92 -29.91
N TYR A 180 13.14 -4.99 -29.18
CA TYR A 180 13.00 -3.60 -29.64
C TYR A 180 14.35 -2.88 -29.70
N GLU A 181 15.26 -3.15 -28.77
CA GLU A 181 16.63 -2.62 -28.84
C GLU A 181 17.38 -3.14 -30.06
N LEU A 182 17.23 -4.43 -30.40
CA LEU A 182 17.80 -5.00 -31.62
C LEU A 182 17.20 -4.37 -32.88
N GLU A 183 15.89 -4.14 -32.92
CA GLU A 183 15.22 -3.46 -34.03
C GLU A 183 15.73 -2.02 -34.21
N ALA A 184 15.87 -1.28 -33.10
CA ALA A 184 16.43 0.06 -33.10
C ALA A 184 17.88 0.09 -33.57
N ALA A 185 18.73 -0.82 -33.09
CA ALA A 185 20.11 -0.96 -33.54
C ALA A 185 20.21 -1.32 -35.03
N GLY A 186 19.32 -2.21 -35.51
CA GLY A 186 19.25 -2.58 -36.93
C GLY A 186 18.88 -1.40 -37.83
N THR A 187 17.93 -0.58 -37.36
CA THR A 187 17.54 0.66 -38.02
C THR A 187 18.71 1.63 -38.06
N ALA A 188 19.41 1.84 -36.93
CA ALA A 188 20.61 2.69 -36.89
C ALA A 188 21.68 2.23 -37.89
N LEU A 189 21.93 0.92 -38.01
CA LEU A 189 22.86 0.36 -38.99
C LEU A 189 22.41 0.64 -40.43
N GLN A 190 21.13 0.42 -40.75
CA GLN A 190 20.58 0.66 -42.10
C GLN A 190 20.79 2.11 -42.54
N TYR A 191 20.46 3.08 -41.68
CA TYR A 191 20.59 4.50 -41.99
C TYR A 191 22.04 5.01 -41.91
N SER A 192 22.92 4.34 -41.15
CA SER A 192 24.37 4.60 -41.19
C SER A 192 25.04 4.12 -42.48
N ALA A 193 24.41 3.17 -43.19
CA ALA A 193 24.94 2.52 -44.39
C ALA A 193 24.23 2.95 -45.68
N ALA A 194 23.27 3.87 -45.62
CA ALA A 194 22.50 4.32 -46.77
C ALA A 194 23.40 5.06 -47.78
N VAL A 195 23.77 4.35 -48.83
CA VAL A 195 24.53 4.84 -49.98
C VAL A 195 23.61 5.68 -50.86
N ASP A 196 23.94 6.97 -51.01
CA ASP A 196 23.59 7.84 -52.14
C ASP A 196 22.20 7.63 -52.77
N SER A 197 21.16 7.45 -51.95
CA SER A 197 19.79 7.45 -52.45
C SER A 197 19.37 8.90 -52.65
N LYS A 198 19.37 9.37 -53.90
CA LYS A 198 18.78 10.65 -54.35
C LYS A 198 17.26 10.77 -54.10
N GLU A 199 16.68 9.81 -53.40
CA GLU A 199 15.30 9.81 -52.93
C GLU A 199 15.21 10.67 -51.65
N PRO A 200 14.16 11.48 -51.46
CA PRO A 200 13.98 12.24 -50.23
C PRO A 200 14.05 11.30 -49.03
N THR A 201 14.97 11.58 -48.09
CA THR A 201 15.31 10.69 -46.97
C THR A 201 14.05 10.13 -46.33
N GLU A 202 13.81 8.83 -46.54
CA GLU A 202 12.60 8.18 -46.04
C GLU A 202 12.60 8.26 -44.51
N ARG A 203 11.55 8.87 -43.94
CA ARG A 203 11.46 9.14 -42.51
C ARG A 203 11.51 7.82 -41.74
N VAL A 204 12.35 7.77 -40.70
CA VAL A 204 12.41 6.61 -39.81
C VAL A 204 11.15 6.62 -38.94
N GLN A 205 10.30 5.60 -39.12
CA GLN A 205 9.04 5.49 -38.40
C GLN A 205 9.29 4.81 -37.05
N VAL A 206 9.07 5.55 -35.96
CA VAL A 206 9.08 5.00 -34.60
C VAL A 206 7.68 4.46 -34.29
N ARG A 207 7.57 3.19 -33.91
CA ARG A 207 6.30 2.48 -33.71
C ARG A 207 6.05 2.14 -32.24
N SER A 208 4.78 1.93 -31.89
CA SER A 208 4.40 1.45 -30.55
C SER A 208 4.70 -0.05 -30.39
N PRO A 209 5.35 -0.48 -29.29
CA PRO A 209 5.60 -1.88 -29.01
C PRO A 209 4.34 -2.62 -28.53
N ILE A 210 3.38 -1.90 -27.95
CA ILE A 210 2.18 -2.49 -27.33
C ILE A 210 0.90 -1.80 -27.78
N ASN A 211 -0.23 -2.46 -27.50
CA ASN A 211 -1.52 -1.78 -27.41
C ASN A 211 -1.58 -1.10 -26.03
N GLY A 212 -1.92 0.17 -25.97
CA GLY A 212 -1.91 0.90 -24.70
C GLY A 212 -2.25 2.37 -24.86
N LYS A 213 -1.74 3.19 -23.93
CA LYS A 213 -1.90 4.63 -23.94
C LYS A 213 -0.57 5.35 -23.80
N ILE A 214 -0.51 6.56 -24.37
CA ILE A 214 0.61 7.47 -24.17
C ILE A 214 0.52 8.04 -22.76
N LEU A 215 1.55 7.80 -21.94
CA LEU A 215 1.63 8.22 -20.55
C LEU A 215 2.35 9.57 -20.40
N LYS A 216 3.36 9.78 -21.25
CA LYS A 216 4.20 10.97 -21.23
C LYS A 216 4.69 11.27 -22.62
N VAL A 217 4.75 12.56 -22.96
CA VAL A 217 5.42 13.07 -24.15
C VAL A 217 6.58 13.92 -23.66
N VAL A 218 7.81 13.47 -23.87
CA VAL A 218 9.02 14.14 -23.37
C VAL A 218 9.37 15.33 -24.26
N SER A 219 9.23 15.16 -25.59
CA SER A 219 9.42 16.23 -26.56
C SER A 219 8.14 16.46 -27.37
N ALA A 220 7.44 17.56 -27.09
CA ALA A 220 6.20 17.95 -27.78
C ALA A 220 6.44 18.70 -29.11
N CYS A 221 7.69 19.10 -29.38
CA CYS A 221 8.06 19.95 -30.51
C CYS A 221 9.01 19.24 -31.49
N GLU A 222 9.10 19.79 -32.69
CA GLU A 222 10.17 19.47 -33.64
C GLU A 222 11.51 19.92 -33.04
N GLY A 223 12.43 18.98 -32.90
CA GLY A 223 13.73 19.25 -32.30
C GLY A 223 14.76 18.19 -32.68
N PRO A 224 16.05 18.53 -32.55
CA PRO A 224 17.11 17.55 -32.74
C PRO A 224 17.04 16.49 -31.64
N VAL A 225 17.19 15.24 -32.04
CA VAL A 225 17.25 14.08 -31.15
C VAL A 225 18.47 13.24 -31.50
N ARG A 226 19.06 12.62 -30.49
CA ARG A 226 20.14 11.65 -30.62
C ARG A 226 19.61 10.26 -30.37
N THR A 227 20.27 9.28 -30.96
CA THR A 227 19.99 7.86 -30.74
C THR A 227 19.98 7.55 -29.24
N GLY A 228 18.88 6.99 -28.74
CA GLY A 228 18.67 6.70 -27.32
C GLY A 228 17.92 7.78 -26.54
N ASP A 229 17.73 8.99 -27.07
CA ASP A 229 16.97 10.04 -26.37
C ASP A 229 15.51 9.61 -26.17
N PRO A 230 14.94 9.73 -24.95
CA PRO A 230 13.54 9.36 -24.70
C PRO A 230 12.58 10.35 -25.37
N LEU A 231 11.62 9.83 -26.15
CA LEU A 231 10.65 10.62 -26.89
C LEU A 231 9.29 10.64 -26.21
N LEU A 232 8.80 9.47 -25.82
CA LEU A 232 7.49 9.28 -25.20
C LEU A 232 7.47 7.98 -24.38
N GLU A 233 6.50 7.87 -23.47
CA GLU A 233 6.25 6.67 -22.67
C GLU A 233 4.89 6.07 -23.04
N VAL A 234 4.85 4.75 -23.24
CA VAL A 234 3.63 3.98 -23.51
C VAL A 234 3.49 2.90 -22.46
N GLY A 235 2.26 2.67 -21.98
CA GLY A 235 1.93 1.57 -21.07
C GLY A 235 0.49 1.11 -21.26
N ASP A 236 0.14 -0.01 -20.63
CA ASP A 236 -1.22 -0.55 -20.62
C ASP A 236 -1.91 -0.24 -19.28
N PRO A 237 -2.82 0.75 -19.20
CA PRO A 237 -3.54 1.11 -17.98
C PRO A 237 -4.45 0.00 -17.43
N SER A 238 -4.69 -1.08 -18.18
CA SER A 238 -5.42 -2.24 -17.67
C SER A 238 -4.54 -3.18 -16.84
N ALA A 239 -3.22 -3.00 -16.85
CA ALA A 239 -2.25 -3.79 -16.11
C ALA A 239 -1.60 -2.94 -14.99
N LEU A 240 -2.39 -2.67 -13.95
CA LEU A 240 -1.96 -1.90 -12.78
C LEU A 240 -1.70 -2.78 -11.55
N GLU A 241 -0.72 -2.36 -10.78
CA GLU A 241 -0.44 -2.83 -9.42
C GLU A 241 -0.38 -1.63 -8.47
N ILE A 242 -0.43 -1.89 -7.17
CA ILE A 242 -0.27 -0.85 -6.14
C ILE A 242 1.10 -1.00 -5.49
N GLU A 243 1.87 0.08 -5.54
CA GLU A 243 3.12 0.24 -4.82
C GLU A 243 2.87 1.09 -3.57
N VAL A 244 3.18 0.53 -2.40
CA VAL A 244 3.04 1.22 -1.10
C VAL A 244 4.40 1.24 -0.44
N ASP A 245 4.85 2.41 0.02
CA ASP A 245 5.99 2.47 0.92
C ASP A 245 5.49 2.35 2.36
N VAL A 246 6.09 1.46 3.14
CA VAL A 246 5.66 1.17 4.51
C VAL A 246 6.86 1.30 5.45
N LEU A 247 6.66 1.84 6.65
CA LEU A 247 7.71 1.85 7.67
C LEU A 247 8.25 0.43 7.89
N SER A 248 9.58 0.28 7.92
CA SER A 248 10.23 -1.02 8.10
C SER A 248 9.79 -1.76 9.36
N ALA A 249 9.48 -1.04 10.45
CA ALA A 249 8.95 -1.59 11.70
C ALA A 249 7.54 -2.20 11.56
N ASP A 250 6.77 -1.77 10.59
CA ASP A 250 5.42 -2.27 10.29
C ASP A 250 5.44 -3.29 9.16
N ALA A 251 6.35 -3.13 8.18
CA ALA A 251 6.54 -4.07 7.08
C ALA A 251 6.80 -5.51 7.56
N VAL A 252 7.49 -5.70 8.70
CA VAL A 252 7.74 -7.05 9.29
C VAL A 252 6.46 -7.78 9.73
N LYS A 253 5.35 -7.06 9.93
CA LYS A 253 4.04 -7.65 10.28
C LYS A 253 3.26 -8.04 9.02
N ILE A 254 3.61 -7.47 7.87
CA ILE A 254 2.93 -7.70 6.59
C ILE A 254 3.58 -8.90 5.89
N LYS A 255 2.75 -9.75 5.28
CA LYS A 255 3.19 -10.98 4.61
C LYS A 255 2.59 -11.06 3.21
N SER A 256 3.31 -11.72 2.30
CA SER A 256 2.75 -12.11 1.00
C SER A 256 1.46 -12.89 1.19
N GLY A 257 0.46 -12.64 0.35
CA GLY A 257 -0.86 -13.20 0.43
C GLY A 257 -1.81 -12.49 1.39
N MET A 258 -1.38 -11.51 2.19
CA MET A 258 -2.25 -10.76 3.10
C MET A 258 -3.30 -9.94 2.35
N LYS A 259 -4.52 -9.84 2.90
CA LYS A 259 -5.60 -9.01 2.35
C LYS A 259 -5.26 -7.53 2.55
N VAL A 260 -5.47 -6.74 1.50
CA VAL A 260 -5.37 -5.28 1.54
C VAL A 260 -6.68 -4.70 1.04
N LEU A 261 -7.14 -3.64 1.69
CA LEU A 261 -8.22 -2.81 1.17
C LEU A 261 -7.62 -1.50 0.67
N PHE A 262 -7.98 -1.08 -0.54
CA PHE A 262 -7.56 0.20 -1.09
C PHE A 262 -8.73 1.18 -1.00
N ASP A 263 -8.57 2.18 -0.15
CA ASP A 263 -9.50 3.26 0.09
C ASP A 263 -9.03 4.55 -0.58
N ARG A 264 -9.88 5.58 -0.55
CA ARG A 264 -9.60 6.95 -1.05
C ARG A 264 -9.01 7.03 -2.47
N TRP A 265 -9.27 6.02 -3.30
CA TRP A 265 -8.82 5.93 -4.69
C TRP A 265 -9.75 6.67 -5.68
N GLY A 266 -10.91 7.17 -5.19
CA GLY A 266 -11.87 7.96 -5.95
C GLY A 266 -13.25 7.31 -6.15
N GLY A 267 -13.42 6.02 -5.81
CA GLY A 267 -14.72 5.36 -5.82
C GLY A 267 -15.40 5.28 -4.45
N ASP A 268 -16.68 4.90 -4.44
CA ASP A 268 -17.51 4.85 -3.22
C ASP A 268 -17.18 3.68 -2.29
N LYS A 269 -16.56 2.63 -2.81
CA LYS A 269 -16.24 1.40 -2.06
C LYS A 269 -14.74 1.09 -2.13
N PRO A 270 -14.16 0.51 -1.07
CA PRO A 270 -12.80 0.00 -1.11
C PRO A 270 -12.64 -1.02 -2.23
N LEU A 271 -11.48 -0.99 -2.89
CA LEU A 271 -11.05 -2.08 -3.76
C LEU A 271 -10.36 -3.13 -2.90
N GLU A 272 -10.60 -4.39 -3.19
CA GLU A 272 -9.89 -5.49 -2.56
C GLU A 272 -8.62 -5.82 -3.34
N GLY A 273 -7.54 -6.03 -2.61
CA GLY A 273 -6.25 -6.45 -3.12
C GLY A 273 -5.60 -7.52 -2.25
N ARG A 274 -4.45 -7.99 -2.72
CA ARG A 274 -3.63 -8.94 -1.99
C ARG A 274 -2.16 -8.59 -2.14
N VAL A 275 -1.41 -8.66 -1.04
CA VAL A 275 0.04 -8.42 -1.06
C VAL A 275 0.68 -9.49 -1.94
N ARG A 276 1.35 -9.07 -3.01
CA ARG A 276 2.12 -9.96 -3.87
C ARG A 276 3.50 -10.18 -3.28
N ILE A 277 4.21 -9.09 -3.01
CA ILE A 277 5.58 -9.13 -2.50
C ILE A 277 5.81 -8.00 -1.50
N VAL A 278 6.52 -8.32 -0.43
CA VAL A 278 7.21 -7.35 0.43
C VAL A 278 8.66 -7.39 -0.02
N GLU A 279 9.19 -6.29 -0.53
CA GLU A 279 10.55 -6.30 -1.08
C GLU A 279 11.58 -6.61 0.02
N PRO A 280 12.59 -7.46 -0.25
CA PRO A 280 13.58 -7.86 0.75
C PRO A 280 14.68 -6.79 0.97
N VAL A 281 14.39 -5.53 0.63
CA VAL A 281 15.31 -4.40 0.70
C VAL A 281 14.55 -3.17 1.21
N GLY A 282 15.16 -2.44 2.14
CA GLY A 282 14.65 -1.15 2.60
C GLY A 282 15.39 0.01 1.97
N PHE A 283 14.79 1.20 2.04
CA PHE A 283 15.38 2.45 1.57
C PHE A 283 15.09 3.60 2.54
N THR A 284 15.96 4.60 2.57
CA THR A 284 15.75 5.83 3.35
C THR A 284 14.85 6.79 2.60
N LYS A 285 13.80 7.27 3.25
CA LYS A 285 12.95 8.38 2.76
C LYS A 285 12.98 9.50 3.79
N VAL A 286 13.14 10.74 3.34
CA VAL A 286 13.01 11.91 4.21
C VAL A 286 11.53 12.32 4.23
N SER A 287 10.92 12.34 5.41
CA SER A 287 9.53 12.76 5.57
C SER A 287 9.36 14.27 5.35
N ALA A 288 8.12 14.73 5.23
CA ALA A 288 7.82 16.16 5.11
C ALA A 288 8.32 17.00 6.30
N LEU A 289 8.59 16.35 7.45
CA LEU A 289 9.13 16.97 8.66
C LEU A 289 10.67 16.94 8.72
N GLY A 290 11.34 16.43 7.67
CA GLY A 290 12.80 16.32 7.63
C GLY A 290 13.37 15.15 8.44
N VAL A 291 12.53 14.18 8.84
CA VAL A 291 12.95 12.98 9.57
C VAL A 291 13.29 11.89 8.57
N GLU A 292 14.45 11.28 8.74
CA GLU A 292 14.85 10.10 7.96
C GLU A 292 14.10 8.86 8.46
N GLU A 293 13.36 8.22 7.56
CA GLU A 293 12.61 7.00 7.83
C GLU A 293 13.13 5.85 6.98
N GLN A 294 13.28 4.67 7.59
CA GLN A 294 13.55 3.43 6.86
C GLN A 294 12.23 2.80 6.41
N ARG A 295 12.03 2.72 5.10
CA ARG A 295 10.80 2.21 4.47
C ARG A 295 11.09 0.99 3.59
N VAL A 296 10.08 0.19 3.34
CA VAL A 296 10.11 -0.99 2.47
C VAL A 296 8.98 -0.86 1.46
N LEU A 297 9.24 -1.22 0.19
CA LEU A 297 8.19 -1.26 -0.82
C LEU A 297 7.39 -2.55 -0.70
N ILE A 298 6.08 -2.40 -0.72
CA ILE A 298 5.12 -3.51 -0.76
C ILE A 298 4.34 -3.37 -2.05
N ILE A 299 4.39 -4.41 -2.88
CA ILE A 299 3.61 -4.46 -4.12
C ILE A 299 2.40 -5.36 -3.92
N SER A 300 1.24 -4.83 -4.27
CA SER A 300 -0.04 -5.51 -4.11
C SER A 300 -0.81 -5.53 -5.42
N ASP A 301 -1.47 -6.65 -5.69
CA ASP A 301 -2.30 -6.85 -6.88
C ASP A 301 -3.77 -6.59 -6.54
N PHE A 302 -4.54 -6.12 -7.52
CA PHE A 302 -5.99 -6.03 -7.39
C PHE A 302 -6.65 -7.41 -7.44
N VAL A 303 -7.59 -7.64 -6.53
CA VAL A 303 -8.51 -8.79 -6.53
C VAL A 303 -9.89 -8.36 -7.06
N SER A 304 -10.29 -7.11 -6.80
CA SER A 304 -11.49 -6.52 -7.38
C SER A 304 -11.46 -6.52 -8.91
N ARG A 305 -12.64 -6.69 -9.51
CA ARG A 305 -12.80 -6.75 -10.96
C ARG A 305 -12.35 -5.44 -11.63
N ALA A 306 -11.75 -5.57 -12.82
CA ALA A 306 -11.16 -4.46 -13.55
C ALA A 306 -12.14 -3.32 -13.89
N GLU A 307 -13.43 -3.62 -14.06
CA GLU A 307 -14.42 -2.59 -14.37
C GLU A 307 -14.62 -1.59 -13.22
N LEU A 308 -14.28 -1.97 -11.98
CA LEU A 308 -14.37 -1.07 -10.84
C LEU A 308 -13.26 -0.02 -10.84
N TRP A 309 -12.07 -0.37 -11.32
CA TRP A 309 -10.88 0.48 -11.22
C TRP A 309 -10.32 0.93 -12.57
N ASN A 310 -11.05 0.72 -13.67
CA ASN A 310 -10.63 1.11 -15.03
C ASN A 310 -10.39 2.60 -15.24
N LEU A 311 -10.84 3.46 -14.30
CA LEU A 311 -10.57 4.90 -14.28
C LEU A 311 -9.24 5.25 -13.63
N LEU A 312 -8.61 4.33 -12.89
CA LEU A 312 -7.29 4.54 -12.32
C LEU A 312 -6.25 4.62 -13.45
N GLY A 313 -5.43 5.66 -13.42
CA GLY A 313 -4.23 5.78 -14.24
C GLY A 313 -2.98 5.32 -13.48
N ASP A 314 -1.82 5.48 -14.11
CA ASP A 314 -0.52 5.33 -13.45
C ASP A 314 -0.26 6.51 -12.50
N GLY A 315 0.33 6.23 -11.34
CA GLY A 315 0.72 7.24 -10.34
C GLY A 315 -0.44 7.85 -9.54
N TYR A 316 -1.63 7.26 -9.58
CA TYR A 316 -2.79 7.73 -8.81
C TYR A 316 -2.62 7.32 -7.35
N ARG A 317 -2.90 8.26 -6.44
CA ARG A 317 -2.82 8.01 -5.00
C ARG A 317 -3.94 7.08 -4.54
N VAL A 318 -3.60 6.14 -3.67
CA VAL A 318 -4.54 5.26 -2.96
C VAL A 318 -4.12 5.14 -1.51
N GLU A 319 -5.05 4.80 -0.63
CA GLU A 319 -4.76 4.50 0.78
C GLU A 319 -4.85 2.98 0.98
N ALA A 320 -3.76 2.36 1.41
CA ALA A 320 -3.66 0.92 1.56
C ALA A 320 -3.85 0.52 3.04
N ASN A 321 -4.89 -0.25 3.30
CA ASN A 321 -5.22 -0.83 4.59
C ASN A 321 -4.83 -2.31 4.61
N PHE A 322 -3.64 -2.62 5.12
CA PHE A 322 -3.14 -3.99 5.28
C PHE A 322 -3.80 -4.66 6.47
N ILE A 323 -4.61 -5.69 6.25
CA ILE A 323 -5.41 -6.32 7.29
C ILE A 323 -4.55 -7.33 8.07
N LEU A 324 -4.09 -6.93 9.27
CA LEU A 324 -3.30 -7.78 10.16
C LEU A 324 -4.16 -8.79 10.89
N TRP A 325 -5.34 -8.36 11.32
CA TRP A 325 -6.29 -9.17 12.06
C TRP A 325 -7.70 -8.59 11.93
N GLN A 326 -8.70 -9.46 11.82
CA GLN A 326 -10.11 -9.06 11.76
C GLN A 326 -10.99 -10.12 12.42
N GLN A 327 -12.00 -9.68 13.16
CA GLN A 327 -13.04 -10.55 13.71
C GLN A 327 -14.37 -9.79 13.81
N GLU A 328 -15.46 -10.44 13.39
CA GLU A 328 -16.80 -9.82 13.30
C GLU A 328 -17.49 -9.59 14.65
N ASN A 329 -17.08 -10.33 15.67
CA ASN A 329 -17.75 -10.35 16.95
C ASN A 329 -16.75 -10.37 18.10
N VAL A 330 -16.35 -9.18 18.56
CA VAL A 330 -15.49 -9.02 19.76
C VAL A 330 -16.08 -8.05 20.76
N LEU A 331 -15.96 -8.41 22.05
CA LEU A 331 -16.30 -7.49 23.13
C LEU A 331 -15.26 -6.38 23.14
N GLN A 332 -15.70 -5.15 22.96
CA GLN A 332 -14.80 -4.02 22.84
C GLN A 332 -15.30 -2.79 23.58
N ILE A 333 -14.34 -1.97 23.99
CA ILE A 333 -14.53 -0.65 24.60
C ILE A 333 -13.61 0.36 23.91
N PRO A 334 -13.90 1.67 24.02
CA PRO A 334 -12.96 2.70 23.61
C PRO A 334 -11.59 2.50 24.29
N ALA A 335 -10.52 2.62 23.52
CA ALA A 335 -9.17 2.50 24.03
C ALA A 335 -8.86 3.58 25.08
N SER A 336 -9.55 4.72 25.02
CA SER A 336 -9.53 5.81 25.99
C SER A 336 -10.06 5.47 27.37
N SER A 337 -10.85 4.40 27.52
CA SER A 337 -11.32 3.92 28.82
C SER A 337 -10.25 3.14 29.60
N LEU A 338 -9.16 2.74 28.93
CA LEU A 338 -8.09 1.93 29.50
C LEU A 338 -6.98 2.81 30.09
N PHE A 339 -6.54 2.46 31.29
CA PHE A 339 -5.36 3.05 31.92
C PHE A 339 -4.46 1.97 32.52
N ARG A 340 -3.20 2.34 32.78
CA ARG A 340 -2.22 1.44 33.39
C ARG A 340 -2.40 1.41 34.91
N TYR A 341 -2.50 0.20 35.47
CA TYR A 341 -2.59 -0.01 36.91
C TYR A 341 -1.82 -1.27 37.30
N LYS A 342 -0.94 -1.17 38.31
CA LYS A 342 -0.10 -2.27 38.83
C LYS A 342 0.62 -3.11 37.73
N GLY A 343 1.02 -2.48 36.63
CA GLY A 343 1.67 -3.15 35.50
C GLY A 343 0.72 -3.80 34.48
N GLY A 344 -0.58 -3.86 34.77
CA GLY A 344 -1.64 -4.34 33.89
C GLY A 344 -2.46 -3.21 33.25
N TRP A 345 -3.62 -3.59 32.73
CA TRP A 345 -4.65 -2.68 32.26
C TRP A 345 -5.83 -2.70 33.22
N ALA A 346 -6.45 -1.54 33.43
CA ALA A 346 -7.68 -1.41 34.19
C ALA A 346 -8.64 -0.44 33.51
N VAL A 347 -9.89 -0.54 33.91
CA VAL A 347 -10.98 0.39 33.57
C VAL A 347 -11.70 0.80 34.85
N PHE A 348 -12.45 1.90 34.80
CA PHE A 348 -13.48 2.16 35.78
C PHE A 348 -14.82 1.75 35.20
N ILE A 349 -15.52 0.85 35.88
CA ILE A 349 -16.92 0.55 35.60
C ILE A 349 -17.80 1.39 36.52
N ILE A 350 -19.03 1.66 36.09
CA ILE A 350 -20.02 2.36 36.89
C ILE A 350 -20.96 1.33 37.52
N GLU A 351 -20.90 1.21 38.84
CA GLU A 351 -21.81 0.37 39.63
C GLU A 351 -22.50 1.24 40.69
N SER A 352 -23.83 1.39 40.60
CA SER A 352 -24.64 2.16 41.58
C SER A 352 -24.10 3.60 41.82
N ASP A 353 -23.82 4.35 40.76
CA ASP A 353 -23.24 5.70 40.77
C ASP A 353 -21.83 5.77 41.40
N LEU A 354 -21.11 4.65 41.50
CA LEU A 354 -19.72 4.60 41.96
C LEU A 354 -18.81 4.14 40.81
N ALA A 355 -17.65 4.80 40.70
CA ALA A 355 -16.55 4.33 39.86
C ALA A 355 -15.84 3.18 40.58
N VAL A 356 -15.93 1.97 40.04
CA VAL A 356 -15.24 0.78 40.56
C VAL A 356 -14.09 0.45 39.61
N ARG A 357 -12.87 0.41 40.13
CA ARG A 357 -11.71 0.03 39.32
C ARG A 357 -11.70 -1.47 39.12
N ARG A 358 -11.60 -1.91 37.86
CA ARG A 358 -11.51 -3.33 37.51
C ARG A 358 -10.32 -3.57 36.60
N GLU A 359 -9.47 -4.53 37.00
CA GLU A 359 -8.38 -5.00 36.14
C GLU A 359 -8.96 -5.80 34.97
N VAL A 360 -8.42 -5.56 33.78
CA VAL A 360 -8.89 -6.19 32.55
C VAL A 360 -7.73 -6.77 31.77
N LYS A 361 -8.03 -7.85 31.04
CA LYS A 361 -7.10 -8.43 30.07
C LYS A 361 -7.57 -8.07 28.67
N ILE A 362 -6.70 -7.39 27.94
CA ILE A 362 -6.99 -6.94 26.58
C ILE A 362 -6.38 -7.87 25.54
N GLY A 363 -7.01 -7.96 24.37
CA GLY A 363 -6.51 -8.63 23.19
C GLY A 363 -5.96 -7.63 22.17
N GLN A 364 -6.60 -7.59 21.01
CA GLN A 364 -6.25 -6.68 19.91
C GLN A 364 -6.68 -5.23 20.18
N ARG A 365 -5.98 -4.27 19.57
CA ARG A 365 -6.26 -2.83 19.69
C ARG A 365 -5.93 -2.11 18.37
N ASN A 366 -6.81 -1.24 17.90
CA ASN A 366 -6.63 -0.47 16.65
C ASN A 366 -6.59 1.06 16.89
N GLY A 367 -6.09 1.49 18.04
CA GLY A 367 -5.96 2.90 18.44
C GLY A 367 -7.25 3.51 19.00
N LEU A 368 -8.40 3.23 18.40
CA LEU A 368 -9.70 3.77 18.84
C LEU A 368 -10.41 2.86 19.84
N ILE A 369 -10.36 1.55 19.61
CA ILE A 369 -11.05 0.55 20.42
C ILE A 369 -10.09 -0.58 20.79
N ALA A 370 -10.37 -1.21 21.92
CA ALA A 370 -9.63 -2.34 22.45
C ALA A 370 -10.55 -3.52 22.70
N GLN A 371 -10.11 -4.70 22.27
CA GLN A 371 -10.76 -5.97 22.57
C GLN A 371 -10.54 -6.33 24.04
N ILE A 372 -11.62 -6.68 24.73
CA ILE A 372 -11.57 -7.22 26.09
C ILE A 372 -11.74 -8.73 26.04
N LEU A 373 -10.78 -9.44 26.64
CA LEU A 373 -10.79 -10.89 26.79
C LEU A 373 -11.39 -11.30 28.14
N GLU A 374 -11.02 -10.59 29.21
CA GLU A 374 -11.44 -10.87 30.58
C GLU A 374 -11.60 -9.56 31.37
N GLY A 375 -12.48 -9.57 32.37
CA GLY A 375 -12.62 -8.49 33.35
C GLY A 375 -13.90 -7.65 33.20
N ILE A 376 -14.51 -7.55 32.02
CA ILE A 376 -15.84 -6.90 31.88
C ILE A 376 -16.78 -7.73 31.03
N ASN A 377 -18.07 -7.54 31.25
CA ASN A 377 -19.14 -8.20 30.52
C ASN A 377 -19.83 -7.24 29.54
N LYS A 378 -20.53 -7.81 28.55
CA LYS A 378 -21.39 -7.04 27.65
C LYS A 378 -22.42 -6.24 28.44
N GLY A 379 -22.57 -4.96 28.11
CA GLY A 379 -23.56 -4.06 28.70
C GLY A 379 -23.07 -3.34 29.95
N GLU A 380 -21.92 -3.72 30.52
CA GLU A 380 -21.32 -2.97 31.62
C GLU A 380 -20.89 -1.58 31.12
N LEU A 381 -21.22 -0.55 31.89
CA LEU A 381 -20.86 0.84 31.60
C LEU A 381 -19.43 1.10 32.09
N VAL A 382 -18.54 1.41 31.16
CA VAL A 382 -17.17 1.86 31.44
C VAL A 382 -17.08 3.37 31.31
N ILE A 383 -16.26 3.99 32.15
CA ILE A 383 -15.97 5.42 32.06
C ILE A 383 -15.06 5.65 30.85
N ASN A 384 -15.49 6.53 29.96
CA ASN A 384 -14.70 7.03 28.84
C ASN A 384 -13.81 8.18 29.32
N HIS A 385 -12.51 8.14 29.00
CA HIS A 385 -11.54 9.17 29.41
C HIS A 385 -11.59 9.52 30.91
N PRO A 386 -11.34 8.57 31.83
CA PRO A 386 -11.34 8.89 33.26
C PRO A 386 -10.29 9.96 33.58
N SER A 387 -10.71 11.03 34.25
CA SER A 387 -9.79 12.06 34.76
C SER A 387 -9.03 11.54 35.99
N ASP A 388 -7.95 12.23 36.37
CA ASP A 388 -7.16 11.91 37.56
C ASP A 388 -7.96 12.06 38.88
N GLU A 389 -9.15 12.68 38.83
CA GLU A 389 -10.05 12.84 39.98
C GLU A 389 -10.85 11.56 40.27
N VAL A 390 -11.02 10.69 39.25
CA VAL A 390 -11.75 9.43 39.37
C VAL A 390 -10.84 8.39 40.04
N ASP A 391 -11.26 7.91 41.20
CA ASP A 391 -10.62 6.81 41.91
C ASP A 391 -11.66 5.79 42.38
N ASP A 392 -11.17 4.64 42.82
CA ASP A 392 -11.97 3.51 43.24
C ASP A 392 -12.92 3.89 44.40
N GLY A 393 -14.21 3.61 44.21
CA GLY A 393 -15.28 3.94 45.16
C GLY A 393 -15.71 5.41 45.14
N LYS A 394 -15.22 6.25 44.22
CA LYS A 394 -15.70 7.64 44.08
C LYS A 394 -17.08 7.68 43.46
N ARG A 395 -17.89 8.62 43.92
CA ARG A 395 -19.23 8.86 43.37
C ARG A 395 -19.12 9.59 42.05
N VAL A 396 -19.86 9.13 41.06
CA VAL A 396 -19.86 9.67 39.71
C VAL A 396 -21.27 9.96 39.25
N GLU A 397 -21.41 10.97 38.41
CA GLU A 397 -22.66 11.29 37.71
C GLU A 397 -22.45 11.01 36.22
N VAL A 398 -23.27 10.12 35.67
CA VAL A 398 -23.07 9.58 34.33
C VAL A 398 -23.82 10.42 33.31
N ARG A 399 -23.07 10.92 32.34
CA ARG A 399 -23.62 11.33 31.06
C ARG A 399 -23.44 10.20 30.06
N LEU A 400 -24.54 9.68 29.52
CA LEU A 400 -24.46 8.67 28.47
C LEU A 400 -23.95 9.33 27.18
N PHE A 401 -22.93 8.71 26.59
CA PHE A 401 -22.43 9.07 25.27
C PHE A 401 -23.19 8.21 24.24
N GLU A 402 -23.87 8.85 23.28
CA GLU A 402 -24.58 8.16 22.19
C GLU A 402 -23.63 7.68 21.08
#